data_AF-A0A4P7HDC1-F1
#
_entry.id   AF-A0A4P7HDC1-F1
#
_cell.length_a   1.000
_cell.length_b   1.000
_cell.length_c   1.000
_cell.angle_alpha   90.00
_cell.angle_beta   90.00
_cell.angle_gamma   90.00
#
_symmetry.space_group_name_H-M   'P 1'
#
loop_
_entity.id
_entity.type
_entity.pdbx_description
1 polymer ?
#
loop_
_entity_poly.entity_id
_entity_poly.type
_entity_poly.pdbx_seq_one_letter_code
_entity_poly.pdbx_strand_id
1 'polypeptide(L)'
;MSSGSASLASKLLDYLAGHAGAGLPGEVTATTRDCVVAAMKLLAPRTPPRVAEPPEIAGAATRWAREGVALETVLAAYHDEIRAGLEFVAADTEGDDVVAGAQLILRVLEMVTLKASTAYVDEHRVVAREHQTAAQTLVSALLGGHAMGDLAMQTGIAIAPAYQVVALSIPAHPEERRPGLGAAAARRKLRRVQSALAKPLGSRALSLLSAAGGTVLVPTDVRPARIGSPAMTAEVLAMLSDAAEVPLTAVVAVGPTARIPELAARTHDLLDRIRGADRAPGLYRVAEPQDSPDCDPAQPVRIPVVTSPNDHEIGRSA
;
A
#
# COMPACT_ATOMS: atom_id res chain seq x y z
N MET A 1 28.72 46.11 -1.08
CA MET A 1 28.70 44.72 -1.58
C MET A 1 27.31 44.22 -1.99
N SER A 2 26.21 44.75 -1.43
CA SER A 2 24.83 44.33 -1.80
C SER A 2 24.37 44.68 -3.23
N SER A 3 25.00 45.66 -3.89
CA SER A 3 24.54 46.18 -5.20
C SER A 3 24.96 45.31 -6.40
N GLY A 4 26.09 44.59 -6.31
CA GLY A 4 26.58 43.71 -7.39
C GLY A 4 25.78 42.42 -7.50
N SER A 5 25.53 41.76 -6.36
CA SER A 5 24.74 40.53 -6.28
C SER A 5 23.29 40.69 -6.78
N ALA A 6 22.64 41.83 -6.50
CA ALA A 6 21.30 42.12 -7.00
C ALA A 6 21.27 42.35 -8.53
N SER A 7 22.33 42.98 -9.08
CA SER A 7 22.47 43.18 -10.53
C SER A 7 22.71 41.85 -11.27
N LEU A 8 23.51 40.95 -10.68
CA LEU A 8 23.79 39.62 -11.22
C LEU A 8 22.55 38.73 -11.25
N ALA A 9 21.75 38.71 -10.17
CA ALA A 9 20.50 37.96 -10.12
C ALA A 9 19.50 38.43 -11.21
N SER A 10 19.43 39.73 -11.46
CA SER A 10 18.57 40.29 -12.53
C SER A 10 19.04 39.88 -13.92
N LYS A 11 20.35 40.00 -14.22
CA LYS A 11 20.93 39.59 -15.51
C LYS A 11 20.70 38.10 -15.79
N LEU A 12 20.86 37.28 -14.76
CA LEU A 12 20.70 35.83 -14.85
C LEU A 12 19.23 35.43 -15.06
N LEU A 13 18.30 36.15 -14.42
CA LEU A 13 16.86 36.01 -14.68
C LEU A 13 16.51 36.36 -16.13
N ASP A 14 17.06 37.46 -16.66
CA ASP A 14 16.84 37.89 -18.05
C ASP A 14 17.41 36.88 -19.06
N TYR A 15 18.60 36.33 -18.78
CA TYR A 15 19.22 35.28 -19.59
C TYR A 15 18.36 34.01 -19.64
N LEU A 16 17.93 33.51 -18.48
CA LEU A 16 17.14 32.28 -18.41
C LEU A 16 15.72 32.46 -18.96
N ALA A 17 15.15 33.68 -18.93
CA ALA A 17 13.86 33.96 -19.57
C ALA A 17 13.95 33.94 -21.11
N GLY A 18 15.11 34.25 -21.69
CA GLY A 18 15.35 34.28 -23.14
C GLY A 18 15.97 33.01 -23.73
N HIS A 19 16.52 32.12 -22.89
CA HIS A 19 17.17 30.90 -23.34
C HIS A 19 16.14 29.83 -23.74
N ALA A 20 16.30 29.18 -24.89
CA ALA A 20 15.51 28.01 -25.26
C ALA A 20 16.37 26.76 -25.11
N GLY A 21 16.14 26.01 -24.03
CA GLY A 21 16.84 24.74 -23.74
C GLY A 21 16.77 23.77 -24.92
N ALA A 22 17.93 23.18 -25.24
CA ALA A 22 18.08 22.28 -26.38
C ALA A 22 17.62 20.85 -26.03
N GLY A 23 16.62 20.32 -26.76
CA GLY A 23 16.56 18.87 -27.05
C GLY A 23 15.55 17.98 -26.32
N LEU A 24 14.57 18.50 -25.56
CA LEU A 24 13.52 17.69 -24.91
C LEU A 24 12.09 18.14 -25.33
N PRO A 25 11.03 17.32 -25.14
CA PRO A 25 9.66 17.68 -25.50
C PRO A 25 9.32 19.09 -24.98
N GLY A 26 8.94 19.99 -25.89
CA GLY A 26 9.00 21.44 -25.66
C GLY A 26 8.27 21.94 -24.40
N GLU A 27 7.29 21.20 -23.92
CA GLU A 27 6.49 21.54 -22.73
C GLU A 27 7.23 21.28 -21.41
N VAL A 28 7.98 20.18 -21.29
CA VAL A 28 8.74 19.85 -20.08
C VAL A 28 9.89 20.83 -19.91
N THR A 29 10.62 21.13 -20.98
CA THR A 29 11.74 22.09 -20.96
C THR A 29 11.26 23.50 -20.61
N ALA A 30 10.16 23.96 -21.20
CA ALA A 30 9.58 25.28 -20.90
C ALA A 30 9.13 25.37 -19.43
N THR A 31 8.41 24.36 -18.95
CA THR A 31 7.91 24.35 -17.57
C THR A 31 9.05 24.17 -16.54
N THR A 32 10.12 23.44 -16.90
CA THR A 32 11.35 23.31 -16.09
C THR A 32 12.03 24.66 -15.93
N ARG A 33 12.17 25.43 -17.01
CA ARG A 33 12.69 26.80 -16.97
C ARG A 33 11.86 27.70 -16.08
N ASP A 34 10.54 27.67 -16.21
CA ASP A 34 9.64 28.47 -15.37
C ASP A 34 9.84 28.15 -13.88
N CYS A 35 10.07 26.86 -13.55
CA CYS A 35 10.40 26.42 -12.20
C CYS A 35 11.75 26.95 -11.71
N VAL A 36 12.79 26.95 -12.56
CA VAL A 36 14.12 27.50 -12.23
C VAL A 36 14.03 29.02 -12.02
N VAL A 37 13.31 29.73 -12.89
CA VAL A 37 13.04 31.17 -12.78
C VAL A 37 12.27 31.49 -11.50
N ALA A 38 11.26 30.70 -11.15
CA ALA A 38 10.51 30.86 -9.91
C ALA A 38 11.40 30.63 -8.67
N ALA A 39 12.23 29.58 -8.66
CA ALA A 39 13.16 29.30 -7.57
C ALA A 39 14.19 30.43 -7.38
N MET A 40 14.72 30.98 -8.47
CA MET A 40 15.63 32.12 -8.42
C MET A 40 14.98 33.38 -7.87
N LYS A 41 13.74 33.70 -8.29
CA LYS A 41 12.99 34.84 -7.76
C LYS A 41 12.76 34.72 -6.25
N LEU A 42 12.54 33.49 -5.75
CA LEU A 42 12.40 33.23 -4.31
C LEU A 42 13.70 33.38 -3.53
N LEU A 43 14.84 33.06 -4.14
CA LEU A 43 16.16 33.07 -3.50
C LEU A 43 16.92 34.39 -3.68
N ALA A 44 16.53 35.22 -4.64
CA ALA A 44 17.15 36.52 -4.89
C ALA A 44 16.85 37.51 -3.74
N PRO A 45 17.81 38.33 -3.30
CA PRO A 45 17.61 39.32 -2.25
C PRO A 45 16.64 40.44 -2.69
N ARG A 46 15.40 40.34 -2.19
CA ARG A 46 14.32 41.36 -2.15
C ARG A 46 14.07 42.17 -3.44
N THR A 47 13.33 41.56 -4.36
CA THR A 47 12.41 42.29 -5.26
C THR A 47 10.99 42.10 -4.71
N PRO A 48 10.15 43.15 -4.59
CA PRO A 48 8.75 42.97 -4.15
C PRO A 48 8.02 42.04 -5.14
N PRO A 49 7.20 41.10 -4.66
CA PRO A 49 6.57 40.11 -5.53
C PRO A 49 5.63 40.82 -6.52
N ARG A 50 6.01 40.86 -7.79
CA ARG A 50 5.13 41.27 -8.88
C ARG A 50 4.27 40.05 -9.23
N VAL A 51 2.96 40.23 -9.08
CA VAL A 51 1.91 39.24 -9.38
C VAL A 51 2.14 38.61 -10.75
N ALA A 52 2.60 37.37 -10.74
CA ALA A 52 2.42 36.34 -11.74
C ALA A 52 2.80 35.04 -11.03
N GLU A 53 1.82 34.26 -10.57
CA GLU A 53 2.05 32.92 -10.00
C GLU A 53 2.41 31.96 -11.15
N PRO A 54 3.67 31.51 -11.26
CA PRO A 54 4.03 30.35 -12.08
C PRO A 54 3.68 29.09 -11.27
N PRO A 55 3.67 27.89 -11.88
CA PRO A 55 3.37 26.68 -11.14
C PRO A 55 4.35 26.54 -9.97
N GLU A 56 3.82 26.32 -8.77
CA GLU A 56 4.66 25.87 -7.67
C GLU A 56 5.47 24.67 -8.16
N ILE A 57 6.80 24.69 -7.97
CA ILE A 57 7.73 23.65 -8.45
C ILE A 57 7.20 22.24 -8.11
N ALA A 58 6.57 22.10 -6.93
CA ALA A 58 5.90 20.87 -6.51
C ALA A 58 4.68 20.52 -7.38
N GLY A 59 3.82 21.48 -7.70
CA GLY A 59 2.65 21.29 -8.56
C GLY A 59 2.99 20.90 -10.00
N ALA A 60 4.07 21.46 -10.58
CA ALA A 60 4.58 21.00 -11.88
C ALA A 60 5.09 19.55 -11.80
N ALA A 61 5.90 19.23 -10.78
CA ALA A 61 6.40 17.89 -10.55
C ALA A 61 5.29 16.85 -10.32
N THR A 62 4.24 17.21 -9.57
CA THR A 62 3.05 16.36 -9.39
C THR A 62 2.35 16.06 -10.71
N ARG A 63 2.17 17.06 -11.59
CA ARG A 63 1.55 16.82 -12.92
C ARG A 63 2.39 15.88 -13.77
N TRP A 64 3.69 16.12 -13.87
CA TRP A 64 4.60 15.25 -14.61
C TRP A 64 4.60 13.81 -14.09
N ALA A 65 4.59 13.62 -12.77
CA ALA A 65 4.48 12.30 -12.16
C ALA A 65 3.18 11.58 -12.55
N ARG A 66 2.05 12.31 -12.62
CA ARG A 66 0.76 11.77 -13.07
C ARG A 66 0.72 11.43 -14.55
N GLU A 67 1.39 12.24 -15.37
CA GLU A 67 1.51 12.05 -16.82
C GLU A 67 2.55 10.97 -17.18
N GLY A 68 3.27 10.42 -16.20
CA GLY A 68 4.24 9.34 -16.40
C GLY A 68 5.60 9.80 -16.95
N VAL A 69 5.92 11.08 -16.83
CA VAL A 69 7.26 11.59 -17.15
C VAL A 69 8.23 11.06 -16.10
N ALA A 70 9.36 10.51 -16.54
CA ALA A 70 10.38 9.98 -15.63
C ALA A 70 11.06 11.12 -14.83
N LEU A 71 11.31 10.89 -13.53
CA LEU A 71 11.99 11.86 -12.67
C LEU A 71 13.39 12.20 -13.23
N GLU A 72 14.08 11.22 -13.82
CA GLU A 72 15.38 11.39 -14.45
C GLU A 72 15.33 12.40 -15.59
N THR A 73 14.25 12.40 -16.39
CA THR A 73 14.05 13.36 -17.49
C THR A 73 13.90 14.78 -16.96
N VAL A 74 13.13 14.96 -15.87
CA VAL A 74 12.92 16.26 -15.23
C VAL A 74 14.22 16.77 -14.59
N LEU A 75 14.94 15.91 -13.87
CA LEU A 75 16.23 16.26 -13.27
C LEU A 75 17.27 16.63 -14.33
N ALA A 76 17.36 15.88 -15.43
CA ALA A 76 18.24 16.21 -16.54
C ALA A 76 17.95 17.60 -17.11
N ALA A 77 16.66 17.92 -17.34
CA ALA A 77 16.26 19.25 -17.80
C ALA A 77 16.65 20.37 -16.83
N TYR A 78 16.49 20.16 -15.51
CA TYR A 78 16.97 21.12 -14.51
C TYR A 78 18.48 21.30 -14.57
N HIS A 79 19.23 20.20 -14.67
CA HIS A 79 20.69 20.25 -14.74
C HIS A 79 21.20 20.96 -15.99
N ASP A 80 20.52 20.81 -17.14
CA ASP A 80 20.90 21.48 -18.38
C ASP A 80 20.64 22.99 -18.31
N GLU A 81 19.48 23.43 -17.82
CA GLU A 81 19.18 24.87 -17.61
C GLU A 81 20.14 25.50 -16.58
N ILE A 82 20.48 24.77 -15.52
CA ILE A 82 21.44 25.21 -14.50
C ILE A 82 22.86 25.31 -15.07
N ARG A 83 23.27 24.39 -15.94
CA ARG A 83 24.58 24.43 -16.61
C ARG A 83 24.67 25.67 -17.51
N ALA A 84 23.64 25.93 -18.31
CA ALA A 84 23.57 27.13 -19.15
C ALA A 84 23.64 28.42 -18.32
N GLY A 85 22.96 28.47 -17.16
CA GLY A 85 23.05 29.60 -16.24
C GLY A 85 24.45 29.78 -15.62
N LEU A 86 25.15 28.68 -15.31
CA LEU A 86 26.51 28.74 -14.76
C LEU A 86 27.54 29.20 -15.79
N GLU A 87 27.42 28.73 -17.03
CA GLU A 87 28.26 29.19 -18.15
C GLU A 87 28.09 30.70 -18.38
N PHE A 88 26.87 31.22 -18.27
CA PHE A 88 26.59 32.65 -18.35
C PHE A 88 27.28 33.44 -17.22
N VAL A 89 27.17 32.99 -15.96
CA VAL A 89 27.85 33.63 -14.82
C VAL A 89 29.36 33.65 -15.03
N ALA A 90 29.94 32.53 -15.46
CA ALA A 90 31.38 32.42 -15.69
C ALA A 90 31.88 33.35 -16.81
N ALA A 91 31.03 33.67 -17.79
CA ALA A 91 31.39 34.54 -18.92
C ALA A 91 31.17 36.04 -18.65
N ASP A 92 30.19 36.42 -17.83
CA ASP A 92 29.77 37.84 -17.64
C ASP A 92 30.26 38.47 -16.33
N THR A 93 30.97 37.71 -15.47
CA THR A 93 31.33 38.17 -14.11
C THR A 93 32.77 37.82 -13.74
N GLU A 94 33.36 38.58 -12.82
CA GLU A 94 34.74 38.39 -12.34
C GLU A 94 34.80 38.37 -10.80
N GLY A 95 35.83 37.71 -10.25
CA GLY A 95 36.13 37.75 -8.82
C GLY A 95 34.99 37.23 -7.92
N ASP A 96 34.67 37.98 -6.86
CA ASP A 96 33.68 37.59 -5.84
C ASP A 96 32.25 37.45 -6.39
N ASP A 97 31.92 38.12 -7.50
CA ASP A 97 30.59 38.04 -8.11
C ASP A 97 30.34 36.67 -8.77
N VAL A 98 31.39 36.03 -9.30
CA VAL A 98 31.31 34.64 -9.82
C VAL A 98 30.93 33.67 -8.71
N VAL A 99 31.56 33.82 -7.54
CA VAL A 99 31.31 32.96 -6.38
C VAL A 99 29.89 33.16 -5.86
N ALA A 100 29.43 34.41 -5.77
CA ALA A 100 28.06 34.73 -5.37
C ALA A 100 27.02 34.16 -6.37
N GLY A 101 27.28 34.27 -7.67
CA GLY A 101 26.43 33.70 -8.72
C GLY A 101 26.38 32.17 -8.66
N ALA A 102 27.52 31.50 -8.53
CA ALA A 102 27.59 30.05 -8.41
C ALA A 102 26.86 29.54 -7.15
N GLN A 103 26.99 30.23 -6.01
CA GLN A 103 26.25 29.89 -4.79
C GLN A 103 24.73 30.03 -4.96
N LEU A 104 24.26 31.06 -5.66
CA LEU A 104 22.83 31.23 -5.95
C LEU A 104 22.32 30.08 -6.84
N ILE A 105 23.05 29.75 -7.91
CA ILE A 105 22.71 28.65 -8.82
C ILE A 105 22.62 27.30 -8.08
N LEU A 106 23.59 27.00 -7.20
CA LEU A 106 23.57 25.75 -6.42
C LEU A 106 22.36 25.66 -5.48
N ARG A 107 21.96 26.76 -4.84
CA ARG A 107 20.75 26.81 -4.00
C ARG A 107 19.47 26.63 -4.81
N VAL A 108 19.44 27.16 -6.03
CA VAL A 108 18.31 26.98 -6.96
C VAL A 108 18.21 25.51 -7.34
N LEU A 109 19.32 24.88 -7.74
CA LEU A 109 19.39 23.45 -8.05
C LEU A 109 18.93 22.61 -6.86
N GLU A 110 19.45 22.86 -5.67
CA GLU A 110 19.04 22.16 -4.43
C GLU A 110 17.53 22.26 -4.22
N MET A 111 16.95 23.46 -4.34
CA MET A 111 15.52 23.69 -4.14
C MET A 111 14.67 22.94 -5.17
N VAL A 112 14.99 23.03 -6.46
CA VAL A 112 14.19 22.38 -7.52
C VAL A 112 14.29 20.86 -7.43
N THR A 113 15.49 20.31 -7.18
CA THR A 113 15.71 18.87 -7.01
C THR A 113 14.96 18.34 -5.79
N LEU A 114 15.04 19.02 -4.63
CA LEU A 114 14.37 18.59 -3.42
C LEU A 114 12.84 18.62 -3.57
N LYS A 115 12.30 19.72 -4.12
CA LYS A 115 10.85 19.86 -4.34
C LYS A 115 10.32 18.86 -5.35
N ALA A 116 11.00 18.68 -6.48
CA ALA A 116 10.59 17.72 -7.50
C ALA A 116 10.65 16.28 -6.96
N SER A 117 11.77 15.88 -6.34
CA SER A 117 11.91 14.53 -5.78
C SER A 117 10.87 14.24 -4.69
N THR A 118 10.59 15.22 -3.82
CA THR A 118 9.56 15.08 -2.79
C THR A 118 8.18 14.91 -3.40
N ALA A 119 7.83 15.74 -4.40
CA ALA A 119 6.53 15.67 -5.07
C ALA A 119 6.32 14.33 -5.81
N TYR A 120 7.35 13.81 -6.50
CA TYR A 120 7.29 12.49 -7.13
C TYR A 120 7.10 11.36 -6.10
N VAL A 121 7.88 11.36 -5.01
CA VAL A 121 7.75 10.37 -3.93
C VAL A 121 6.37 10.45 -3.27
N ASP A 122 5.87 11.65 -3.03
CA ASP A 122 4.55 11.84 -2.42
C ASP A 122 3.41 11.42 -3.35
N GLU A 123 3.49 11.72 -4.65
CA GLU A 123 2.49 11.25 -5.63
C GLU A 123 2.46 9.71 -5.70
N HIS A 124 3.63 9.05 -5.75
CA HIS A 124 3.69 7.58 -5.68
C HIS A 124 3.12 7.03 -4.37
N ARG A 125 3.31 7.75 -3.25
CA ARG A 125 2.72 7.39 -1.96
C ARG A 125 1.22 7.60 -1.94
N VAL A 126 0.67 8.60 -2.64
CA VAL A 126 -0.77 8.82 -2.74
C VAL A 126 -1.43 7.62 -3.41
N VAL A 127 -0.95 7.20 -4.58
CA VAL A 127 -1.47 6.02 -5.29
C VAL A 127 -1.37 4.76 -4.45
N ALA A 128 -0.24 4.54 -3.77
CA ALA A 128 -0.07 3.40 -2.87
C ALA A 128 -1.01 3.45 -1.65
N ARG A 129 -1.25 4.65 -1.10
CA ARG A 129 -2.18 4.86 0.02
C ARG A 129 -3.62 4.68 -0.40
N GLU A 130 -4.02 5.11 -1.60
CA GLU A 130 -5.35 4.89 -2.15
C GLU A 130 -5.63 3.40 -2.32
N HIS A 131 -4.69 2.67 -2.91
CA HIS A 131 -4.80 1.22 -3.03
C HIS A 131 -4.88 0.53 -1.66
N GLN A 132 -4.04 0.96 -0.70
CA GLN A 132 -4.07 0.44 0.67
C GLN A 132 -5.38 0.77 1.39
N THR A 133 -5.95 1.96 1.16
CA THR A 133 -7.22 2.40 1.76
C THR A 133 -8.38 1.61 1.16
N ALA A 134 -8.43 1.44 -0.16
CA ALA A 134 -9.42 0.61 -0.83
C ALA A 134 -9.37 -0.85 -0.33
N ALA A 135 -8.16 -1.41 -0.18
CA ALA A 135 -7.96 -2.74 0.40
C ALA A 135 -8.44 -2.83 1.85
N GLN A 136 -8.14 -1.83 2.69
CA GLN A 136 -8.59 -1.80 4.10
C GLN A 136 -10.11 -1.66 4.22
N THR A 137 -10.73 -0.83 3.39
CA THR A 137 -12.19 -0.71 3.30
C THR A 137 -12.81 -2.04 2.90
N LEU A 138 -12.25 -2.73 1.90
CA LEU A 138 -12.71 -4.04 1.49
C LEU A 138 -12.58 -5.09 2.60
N VAL A 139 -11.42 -5.18 3.28
CA VAL A 139 -11.26 -6.10 4.42
C VAL A 139 -12.26 -5.81 5.52
N SER A 140 -12.43 -4.54 5.88
CA SER A 140 -13.37 -4.14 6.94
C SER A 140 -14.80 -4.50 6.58
N ALA A 141 -15.20 -4.30 5.31
CA ALA A 141 -16.51 -4.68 4.80
C ALA A 141 -16.72 -6.21 4.81
N LEU A 142 -15.71 -6.98 4.36
CA LEU A 142 -15.73 -8.45 4.37
C LEU A 142 -15.82 -9.01 5.80
N LEU A 143 -15.09 -8.41 6.74
CA LEU A 143 -15.16 -8.78 8.16
C LEU A 143 -16.50 -8.40 8.78
N GLY A 144 -17.11 -7.30 8.34
CA GLY A 144 -18.45 -6.86 8.76
C GLY A 144 -19.61 -7.58 8.06
N GLY A 145 -19.34 -8.47 7.08
CA GLY A 145 -20.37 -9.22 6.35
C GLY A 145 -21.20 -8.41 5.36
N HIS A 146 -20.69 -7.27 4.88
CA HIS A 146 -21.41 -6.38 3.96
C HIS A 146 -21.48 -6.95 2.53
N ALA A 147 -22.50 -6.54 1.77
CA ALA A 147 -22.78 -7.01 0.42
C ALA A 147 -21.58 -6.80 -0.52
N MET A 148 -21.08 -7.92 -1.07
CA MET A 148 -19.74 -8.00 -1.67
C MET A 148 -19.65 -7.46 -3.10
N GLY A 149 -20.79 -7.41 -3.81
CA GLY A 149 -20.83 -7.03 -5.24
C GLY A 149 -20.47 -5.56 -5.49
N ASP A 150 -21.15 -4.64 -4.80
CA ASP A 150 -20.99 -3.20 -5.02
C ASP A 150 -19.60 -2.69 -4.60
N LEU A 151 -19.04 -3.27 -3.54
CA LEU A 151 -17.74 -2.87 -3.00
C LEU A 151 -16.56 -3.35 -3.86
N ALA A 152 -16.66 -4.53 -4.48
CA ALA A 152 -15.67 -5.02 -5.44
C ALA A 152 -15.55 -4.10 -6.65
N MET A 153 -16.70 -3.62 -7.16
CA MET A 153 -16.75 -2.70 -8.29
C MET A 153 -16.19 -1.31 -7.93
N GLN A 154 -16.48 -0.80 -6.73
CA GLN A 154 -15.97 0.49 -6.26
C GLN A 154 -14.47 0.49 -5.95
N THR A 155 -13.94 -0.61 -5.42
CA THR A 155 -12.53 -0.72 -5.03
C THR A 155 -11.62 -1.22 -6.16
N GLY A 156 -12.19 -1.82 -7.21
CA GLY A 156 -11.43 -2.42 -8.32
C GLY A 156 -10.68 -3.71 -7.94
N ILE A 157 -10.91 -4.26 -6.74
CA ILE A 157 -10.24 -5.45 -6.23
C ILE A 157 -11.16 -6.67 -6.41
N ALA A 158 -10.68 -7.67 -7.15
CA ALA A 158 -11.43 -8.89 -7.39
C ALA A 158 -11.56 -9.77 -6.12
N ILE A 159 -12.80 -9.98 -5.68
CA ILE A 159 -13.13 -10.86 -4.55
C ILE A 159 -13.06 -12.32 -5.00
N ALA A 160 -12.31 -13.14 -4.26
CA ALA A 160 -12.22 -14.58 -4.50
C ALA A 160 -13.44 -15.32 -3.93
N PRO A 161 -13.76 -16.55 -4.39
CA PRO A 161 -14.90 -17.32 -3.86
C PRO A 161 -14.65 -17.91 -2.47
N ALA A 162 -13.38 -18.08 -2.08
CA ALA A 162 -12.97 -18.59 -0.79
C ALA A 162 -11.66 -17.94 -0.33
N TYR A 163 -11.50 -17.84 0.98
CA TYR A 163 -10.32 -17.28 1.61
C TYR A 163 -9.82 -18.18 2.74
N GLN A 164 -8.51 -18.17 2.91
CA GLN A 164 -7.88 -18.50 4.17
C GLN A 164 -7.89 -17.24 5.06
N VAL A 165 -8.62 -17.31 6.17
CA VAL A 165 -8.72 -16.26 7.18
C VAL A 165 -7.69 -16.52 8.27
N VAL A 166 -6.82 -15.54 8.52
CA VAL A 166 -5.71 -15.65 9.46
C VAL A 166 -5.83 -14.57 10.53
N ALA A 167 -5.98 -14.97 11.79
CA ALA A 167 -5.77 -14.08 12.93
C ALA A 167 -4.29 -14.13 13.32
N LEU A 168 -3.61 -12.98 13.32
CA LEU A 168 -2.18 -12.84 13.59
C LEU A 168 -1.98 -12.03 14.87
N SER A 169 -1.14 -12.53 15.79
CA SER A 169 -0.64 -11.79 16.95
C SER A 169 0.82 -11.43 16.76
N ILE A 170 1.15 -10.16 17.02
CA ILE A 170 2.50 -9.61 16.94
C ILE A 170 2.87 -9.07 18.32
N PRO A 171 3.69 -9.80 19.10
CA PRO A 171 4.12 -9.34 20.42
C PRO A 171 4.86 -7.99 20.36
N ALA A 172 4.85 -7.25 21.48
CA ALA A 172 5.59 -6.01 21.60
C ALA A 172 7.10 -6.28 21.58
N HIS A 173 7.83 -5.64 20.67
CA HIS A 173 9.28 -5.72 20.61
C HIS A 173 9.90 -5.00 21.82
N PRO A 174 11.05 -5.44 22.36
CA PRO A 174 11.68 -4.78 23.50
C PRO A 174 11.93 -3.28 23.31
N GLU A 175 12.20 -2.84 22.08
CA GLU A 175 12.38 -1.42 21.75
C GLU A 175 11.11 -0.58 21.90
N GLU A 176 9.92 -1.21 21.84
CA GLU A 176 8.65 -0.52 22.04
C GLU A 176 8.46 -0.06 23.49
N ARG A 177 9.20 -0.66 24.43
CA ARG A 177 9.17 -0.29 25.85
C ARG A 177 10.07 0.91 26.17
N ARG A 178 10.83 1.45 25.20
CA ARG A 178 11.69 2.62 25.40
C ARG A 178 10.84 3.91 25.43
N PRO A 179 10.97 4.74 26.49
CA PRO A 179 10.28 6.02 26.57
C PRO A 179 10.58 6.92 25.35
N GLY A 180 9.56 7.57 24.80
CA GLY A 180 9.69 8.54 23.69
C GLY A 180 9.87 7.94 22.28
N LEU A 181 10.30 6.68 22.14
CA LEU A 181 10.55 6.05 20.84
C LEU A 181 9.67 4.82 20.55
N GLY A 182 8.89 4.34 21.54
CA GLY A 182 8.14 3.10 21.42
C GLY A 182 7.15 3.06 20.26
N ALA A 183 6.42 4.17 20.00
CA ALA A 183 5.49 4.25 18.89
C ALA A 183 6.18 4.19 17.52
N ALA A 184 7.39 4.75 17.39
CA ALA A 184 8.16 4.68 16.15
C ALA A 184 8.70 3.26 15.90
N ALA A 185 9.13 2.56 16.97
CA ALA A 185 9.54 1.15 16.92
C ALA A 185 8.37 0.25 16.50
N ALA A 186 7.19 0.42 17.11
CA ALA A 186 5.97 -0.33 16.76
C ALA A 186 5.58 -0.14 15.28
N ARG A 187 5.63 1.09 14.77
CA ARG A 187 5.37 1.39 13.34
C ARG A 187 6.42 0.76 12.42
N ARG A 188 7.70 0.77 12.81
CA ARG A 188 8.78 0.15 12.03
C ARG A 188 8.59 -1.36 11.94
N LYS A 189 8.32 -2.02 13.08
CA LYS A 189 7.99 -3.45 13.13
C LYS A 189 6.81 -3.79 12.23
N LEU A 190 5.70 -3.04 12.33
CA LEU A 190 4.52 -3.27 11.50
C LEU A 190 4.84 -3.13 10.00
N ARG A 191 5.62 -2.12 9.61
CA ARG A 191 6.05 -1.97 8.20
C ARG A 191 6.90 -3.14 7.71
N ARG A 192 7.80 -3.68 8.55
CA ARG A 192 8.60 -4.86 8.21
C ARG A 192 7.70 -6.08 7.96
N VAL A 193 6.73 -6.32 8.85
CA VAL A 193 5.76 -7.41 8.70
C VAL A 193 4.92 -7.26 7.44
N GLN A 194 4.37 -6.06 7.18
CA GLN A 194 3.58 -5.79 5.97
C GLN A 194 4.40 -5.98 4.69
N SER A 195 5.67 -5.56 4.69
CA SER A 195 6.57 -5.76 3.55
C SER A 195 6.89 -7.24 3.33
N ALA A 196 7.06 -8.00 4.41
CA ALA A 196 7.34 -9.44 4.35
C ALA A 196 6.13 -10.27 3.89
N LEU A 197 4.90 -9.79 4.07
CA LEU A 197 3.69 -10.44 3.54
C LEU A 197 3.58 -10.39 2.02
N ALA A 198 4.07 -9.31 1.40
CA ALA A 198 3.86 -9.03 -0.03
C ALA A 198 4.48 -10.09 -0.97
N LYS A 199 5.66 -10.61 -0.61
CA LYS A 199 6.40 -11.58 -1.44
C LYS A 199 5.76 -12.98 -1.45
N PRO A 200 5.46 -13.63 -0.31
CA PRO A 200 4.90 -14.97 -0.28
C PRO A 200 3.40 -15.04 -0.59
N LEU A 201 2.61 -14.02 -0.25
CA LEU A 201 1.15 -14.04 -0.41
C LEU A 201 0.66 -13.28 -1.66
N GLY A 202 1.57 -12.56 -2.32
CA GLY A 202 1.27 -11.78 -3.51
C GLY A 202 0.40 -10.55 -3.24
N SER A 203 0.05 -9.83 -4.31
CA SER A 203 -0.72 -8.58 -4.26
C SER A 203 -2.22 -8.76 -3.96
N ARG A 204 -2.74 -10.00 -4.02
CA ARG A 204 -4.18 -10.28 -3.78
C ARG A 204 -4.51 -10.59 -2.32
N ALA A 205 -3.51 -10.78 -1.47
CA ALA A 205 -3.73 -10.95 -0.04
C ALA A 205 -4.15 -9.61 0.59
N LEU A 206 -5.26 -9.61 1.31
CA LEU A 206 -5.80 -8.41 1.94
C LEU A 206 -5.50 -8.46 3.44
N SER A 207 -5.00 -7.38 4.01
CA SER A 207 -4.61 -7.37 5.43
C SER A 207 -5.12 -6.14 6.15
N LEU A 208 -5.66 -6.34 7.36
CA LEU A 208 -5.98 -5.30 8.33
C LEU A 208 -5.17 -5.56 9.59
N LEU A 209 -4.00 -4.92 9.68
CA LEU A 209 -3.02 -5.15 10.75
C LEU A 209 -2.75 -3.88 11.55
N SER A 210 -2.60 -4.05 12.86
CA SER A 210 -2.15 -3.07 13.83
C SER A 210 -0.80 -3.48 14.42
N ALA A 211 -0.22 -2.64 15.28
CA ALA A 211 1.05 -2.94 15.96
C ALA A 211 1.03 -4.22 16.82
N ALA A 212 -0.15 -4.65 17.26
CA ALA A 212 -0.36 -5.85 18.07
C ALA A 212 -0.77 -7.09 17.25
N GLY A 213 -1.05 -6.92 15.95
CA GLY A 213 -1.62 -7.96 15.10
C GLY A 213 -2.91 -7.54 14.40
N GLY A 214 -3.66 -8.50 13.88
CA GLY A 214 -4.91 -8.28 13.16
C GLY A 214 -5.30 -9.44 12.27
N THR A 215 -5.99 -9.17 11.16
CA THR A 215 -6.49 -10.19 10.24
C THR A 215 -5.81 -10.12 8.87
N VAL A 216 -5.46 -11.28 8.31
CA VAL A 216 -5.01 -11.43 6.93
C VAL A 216 -5.95 -12.39 6.19
N LEU A 217 -6.42 -11.98 5.02
CA LEU A 217 -7.27 -12.75 4.10
C LEU A 217 -6.43 -13.14 2.90
N VAL A 218 -6.16 -14.44 2.75
CA VAL A 218 -5.40 -14.99 1.62
C VAL A 218 -6.37 -15.67 0.67
N PRO A 219 -6.53 -15.20 -0.58
CA PRO A 219 -7.38 -15.85 -1.57
C PRO A 219 -6.97 -17.30 -1.79
N THR A 220 -7.93 -18.20 -1.70
CA THR A 220 -7.76 -19.59 -2.15
C THR A 220 -8.39 -19.71 -3.53
N ASP A 221 -7.56 -19.65 -4.58
CA ASP A 221 -8.04 -19.90 -5.94
C ASP A 221 -8.32 -21.39 -6.13
N VAL A 222 -9.47 -21.70 -6.75
CA VAL A 222 -9.89 -23.08 -7.09
C VAL A 222 -9.05 -23.66 -8.25
N ARG A 223 -8.34 -22.80 -8.99
CA ARG A 223 -7.44 -23.20 -10.09
C ARG A 223 -5.99 -23.02 -9.63
N PRO A 224 -5.20 -24.09 -9.51
CA PRO A 224 -3.79 -23.96 -9.16
C PRO A 224 -3.08 -23.13 -10.24
N ALA A 225 -2.52 -21.99 -9.85
CA ALA A 225 -1.56 -21.30 -10.69
C ALA A 225 -0.33 -22.22 -10.89
N ARG A 226 0.40 -22.07 -12.01
CA ARG A 226 1.63 -22.83 -12.29
C ARG A 226 2.73 -22.63 -11.24
N ILE A 227 2.56 -21.62 -10.39
CA ILE A 227 3.36 -21.27 -9.22
C ILE A 227 2.38 -21.42 -8.05
N GLY A 228 2.75 -22.18 -7.01
CA GLY A 228 1.84 -22.63 -5.95
C GLY A 228 0.88 -21.55 -5.41
N SER A 229 -0.31 -21.99 -4.96
CA SER A 229 -1.33 -21.08 -4.43
C SER A 229 -0.82 -20.34 -3.19
N PRO A 230 -0.95 -19.01 -3.11
CA PRO A 230 -0.52 -18.26 -1.94
C PRO A 230 -1.28 -18.75 -0.71
N ALA A 231 -0.56 -19.09 0.35
CA ALA A 231 -1.13 -19.58 1.60
C ALA A 231 -0.24 -19.18 2.78
N MET A 232 -0.87 -18.88 3.91
CA MET A 232 -0.20 -18.78 5.19
C MET A 232 0.23 -20.17 5.65
N THR A 233 1.52 -20.46 5.52
CA THR A 233 2.18 -21.68 6.00
C THR A 233 3.07 -21.38 7.20
N ALA A 234 3.57 -22.42 7.86
CA ALA A 234 4.50 -22.24 8.98
C ALA A 234 5.80 -21.55 8.54
N GLU A 235 6.27 -21.81 7.32
CA GLU A 235 7.43 -21.16 6.71
C GLU A 235 7.19 -19.67 6.46
N VAL A 236 6.00 -19.31 5.97
CA VAL A 236 5.61 -17.91 5.81
C VAL A 236 5.55 -17.22 7.18
N LEU A 237 4.96 -17.85 8.19
CA LEU A 237 4.92 -17.30 9.55
C LEU A 237 6.33 -17.13 10.15
N ALA A 238 7.25 -18.05 9.89
CA ALA A 238 8.65 -17.94 10.31
C ALA A 238 9.32 -16.73 9.66
N MET A 239 9.16 -16.55 8.34
CA MET A 239 9.66 -15.36 7.63
C MET A 239 9.10 -14.06 8.19
N LEU A 240 7.81 -14.03 8.54
CA LEU A 240 7.18 -12.88 9.18
C LEU A 240 7.74 -12.63 10.58
N SER A 241 8.03 -13.69 11.34
CA SER A 241 8.63 -13.60 12.67
C SER A 241 10.04 -13.04 12.62
N ASP A 242 10.85 -13.51 11.67
CA ASP A 242 12.19 -12.98 11.43
C ASP A 242 12.14 -11.49 11.07
N ALA A 243 11.22 -11.10 10.17
CA ALA A 243 11.04 -9.69 9.80
C ALA A 243 10.53 -8.82 10.97
N ALA A 244 9.72 -9.40 11.87
CA ALA A 244 9.21 -8.72 13.05
C ALA A 244 10.26 -8.61 14.17
N GLU A 245 11.30 -9.45 14.15
CA GLU A 245 12.25 -9.68 15.25
C GLU A 245 11.55 -10.12 16.56
N VAL A 246 10.37 -10.72 16.43
CA VAL A 246 9.57 -11.27 17.53
C VAL A 246 8.87 -12.55 17.07
N PRO A 247 8.67 -13.54 17.95
CA PRO A 247 7.98 -14.77 17.57
C PRO A 247 6.48 -14.50 17.40
N LEU A 248 5.95 -14.77 16.21
CA LEU A 248 4.55 -14.52 15.90
C LEU A 248 3.68 -15.75 16.17
N THR A 249 2.42 -15.50 16.52
CA THR A 249 1.40 -16.55 16.65
C THR A 249 0.28 -16.27 15.67
N ALA A 250 -0.12 -17.27 14.90
CA ALA A 250 -1.21 -17.14 13.95
C ALA A 250 -2.19 -18.30 14.07
N VAL A 251 -3.47 -18.02 13.88
CA VAL A 251 -4.54 -19.02 13.78
C VAL A 251 -5.19 -18.90 12.41
N VAL A 252 -5.41 -20.03 11.76
CA VAL A 252 -5.92 -20.11 10.40
C VAL A 252 -7.22 -20.90 10.35
N ALA A 253 -8.18 -20.40 9.55
CA ALA A 253 -9.33 -21.15 9.07
C ALA A 253 -9.52 -20.90 7.57
N VAL A 254 -10.14 -21.83 6.84
CA VAL A 254 -10.42 -21.69 5.40
C VAL A 254 -11.92 -21.82 5.20
N GLY A 255 -12.47 -21.02 4.29
CA GLY A 255 -13.86 -21.19 3.89
C GLY A 255 -14.32 -20.19 2.82
N PRO A 256 -15.59 -20.30 2.41
CA PRO A 256 -16.17 -19.41 1.41
C PRO A 256 -16.22 -17.97 1.93
N THR A 257 -16.19 -17.01 1.01
CA THR A 257 -16.14 -15.58 1.34
C THR A 257 -17.30 -15.13 2.21
N ALA A 258 -18.48 -15.73 2.04
CA ALA A 258 -19.66 -15.47 2.87
C ALA A 258 -19.46 -15.81 4.37
N ARG A 259 -18.51 -16.70 4.69
CA ARG A 259 -18.21 -17.11 6.08
C ARG A 259 -17.05 -16.31 6.70
N ILE A 260 -16.46 -15.33 6.00
CA ILE A 260 -15.34 -14.54 6.52
C ILE A 260 -15.62 -13.94 7.92
N PRO A 261 -16.78 -13.31 8.20
CA PRO A 261 -17.07 -12.76 9.53
C PRO A 261 -17.00 -13.82 10.64
N GLU A 262 -17.63 -14.97 10.40
CA GLU A 262 -17.67 -16.09 11.33
C GLU A 262 -16.26 -16.68 11.56
N LEU A 263 -15.52 -16.91 10.47
CA LEU A 263 -14.16 -17.47 10.52
C LEU A 263 -13.18 -16.50 11.19
N ALA A 264 -13.34 -15.19 10.98
CA ALA A 264 -12.54 -14.17 11.65
C ALA A 264 -12.79 -14.20 13.17
N ALA A 265 -14.04 -14.26 13.61
CA ALA A 265 -14.37 -14.39 15.03
C ALA A 265 -13.74 -15.67 15.64
N ARG A 266 -13.95 -16.83 15.00
CA ARG A 266 -13.41 -18.12 15.50
C ARG A 266 -11.88 -18.14 15.58
N THR A 267 -11.20 -17.57 14.59
CA THR A 267 -9.73 -17.52 14.54
C THR A 267 -9.17 -16.61 15.62
N HIS A 268 -9.77 -15.43 15.85
CA HIS A 268 -9.39 -14.52 16.95
C HIS A 268 -9.68 -15.12 18.33
N ASP A 269 -10.85 -15.73 18.53
CA ASP A 269 -11.19 -16.39 19.80
C ASP A 269 -10.19 -17.50 20.15
N LEU A 270 -9.78 -18.31 19.16
CA LEU A 270 -8.77 -19.35 19.38
C LEU A 270 -7.38 -18.75 19.61
N LEU A 271 -7.03 -17.67 18.91
CA LEU A 271 -5.75 -16.97 19.11
C LEU A 271 -5.64 -16.44 20.54
N ASP A 272 -6.70 -15.83 21.06
CA ASP A 272 -6.72 -15.33 22.43
C ASP A 272 -6.63 -16.45 23.47
N ARG A 273 -7.28 -17.60 23.24
CA ARG A 273 -7.12 -18.79 24.10
C ARG A 273 -5.69 -19.33 24.08
N ILE A 274 -5.06 -19.42 22.91
CA ILE A 274 -3.67 -19.88 22.77
C ILE A 274 -2.71 -18.96 23.53
N ARG A 275 -2.93 -17.64 23.42
CA ARG A 275 -2.14 -16.62 24.12
C ARG A 275 -2.36 -16.66 25.63
N GLY A 276 -3.59 -16.85 26.09
CA GLY A 276 -3.91 -16.99 27.51
C GLY A 276 -3.36 -18.27 28.14
N ALA A 277 -3.18 -19.32 27.35
CA ALA A 277 -2.61 -20.59 27.78
C ALA A 277 -1.07 -20.66 27.66
N ASP A 278 -0.41 -19.55 27.31
CA ASP A 278 1.04 -19.43 27.11
C ASP A 278 1.66 -20.53 26.22
N ARG A 279 0.91 -20.91 25.16
CA ARG A 279 1.41 -21.89 24.18
C ARG A 279 2.53 -21.28 23.34
N ALA A 280 3.43 -22.15 22.88
CA ALA A 280 4.54 -21.77 22.02
C ALA A 280 4.06 -20.99 20.78
N PRO A 281 4.75 -19.92 20.36
CA PRO A 281 4.42 -19.22 19.13
C PRO A 281 4.48 -20.15 17.91
N GLY A 282 3.57 -19.93 16.95
CA GLY A 282 3.46 -20.78 15.78
C GLY A 282 2.13 -20.65 15.04
N LEU A 283 1.97 -21.51 14.03
CA LEU A 283 0.77 -21.55 13.19
C LEU A 283 -0.20 -22.63 13.70
N TYR A 284 -1.39 -22.21 14.04
CA TYR A 284 -2.48 -23.06 14.52
C TYR A 284 -3.63 -23.06 13.52
N ARG A 285 -4.45 -24.12 13.54
CA ARG A 285 -5.67 -24.21 12.71
C ARG A 285 -6.89 -24.32 13.60
N VAL A 286 -7.98 -23.69 13.19
CA VAL A 286 -9.30 -23.95 13.76
C VAL A 286 -9.69 -25.36 13.33
N ALA A 287 -9.97 -26.25 14.29
CA ALA A 287 -10.55 -27.54 13.99
C ALA A 287 -11.97 -27.30 13.42
N GLU A 288 -12.26 -27.84 12.24
CA GLU A 288 -13.65 -27.90 11.82
C GLU A 288 -14.39 -28.80 12.81
N PRO A 289 -15.59 -28.41 13.28
CA PRO A 289 -16.46 -29.39 13.91
C PRO A 289 -16.63 -30.51 12.88
N GLN A 290 -16.22 -31.73 13.24
CA GLN A 290 -16.62 -32.89 12.47
C GLN A 290 -18.14 -32.91 12.54
N ASP A 291 -18.81 -32.54 11.45
CA ASP A 291 -20.21 -32.90 11.25
C ASP A 291 -20.24 -34.42 11.32
N SER A 292 -20.62 -34.96 12.48
CA SER A 292 -20.89 -36.37 12.68
C SER A 292 -22.10 -36.73 11.81
N PRO A 293 -21.94 -37.50 10.72
CA PRO A 293 -23.08 -38.05 10.01
C PRO A 293 -23.40 -39.39 10.68
N ASP A 294 -23.85 -39.34 11.93
CA ASP A 294 -24.38 -40.52 12.61
C ASP A 294 -25.49 -40.08 13.56
N CYS A 295 -26.56 -39.61 12.93
CA CYS A 295 -27.89 -39.72 13.52
C CYS A 295 -28.58 -40.85 12.76
N ASP A 296 -28.38 -42.05 13.28
CA ASP A 296 -29.20 -43.27 13.24
C ASP A 296 -30.29 -43.31 12.14
N PRO A 297 -30.22 -44.22 11.13
CA PRO A 297 -31.32 -44.40 10.21
C PRO A 297 -32.53 -44.91 11.00
N ALA A 298 -33.54 -44.05 11.11
CA ALA A 298 -34.85 -44.37 11.63
C ALA A 298 -35.30 -45.76 11.15
N GLN A 299 -35.34 -46.71 12.10
CA GLN A 299 -35.94 -48.02 11.89
C GLN A 299 -37.37 -47.82 11.38
N PRO A 300 -37.79 -48.49 10.30
CA PRO A 300 -39.18 -48.43 9.88
C PRO A 300 -40.04 -49.07 10.97
N VAL A 301 -40.92 -48.25 11.55
CA VAL A 301 -41.99 -48.67 12.45
C VAL A 301 -42.80 -49.75 11.74
N ARG A 302 -42.68 -51.00 12.20
CA ARG A 302 -43.61 -52.07 11.83
C ARG A 302 -44.96 -51.76 12.49
N ILE A 303 -45.87 -51.18 11.73
CA ILE A 303 -47.29 -51.16 12.06
C ILE A 303 -47.85 -52.54 11.70
N PRO A 304 -48.39 -53.33 12.64
CA PRO A 304 -49.12 -54.55 12.29
C PRO A 304 -50.51 -54.15 11.79
N VAL A 305 -50.68 -54.14 10.47
CA VAL A 305 -52.02 -54.12 9.86
C VAL A 305 -52.59 -55.53 9.98
N VAL A 306 -53.41 -55.74 11.01
CA VAL A 306 -54.32 -56.89 11.10
C VAL A 306 -55.52 -56.56 10.21
N THR A 307 -55.51 -57.06 8.98
CA THR A 307 -56.74 -57.21 8.17
C THR A 307 -57.08 -58.69 8.12
N SER A 308 -58.07 -59.06 8.92
CA SER A 308 -58.78 -60.33 8.84
C SER A 308 -59.67 -60.34 7.58
N PRO A 309 -59.69 -61.42 6.80
CA PRO A 309 -60.87 -61.74 6.01
C PRO A 309 -61.25 -63.23 6.20
N ASN A 310 -62.16 -63.48 7.12
CA ASN A 310 -63.23 -64.47 6.91
C ASN A 310 -64.43 -63.66 6.41
N ASP A 311 -65.27 -64.07 5.47
CA ASP A 311 -65.46 -65.33 4.77
C ASP A 311 -66.40 -64.98 3.59
N HIS A 312 -66.28 -65.67 2.46
CA HIS A 312 -67.40 -66.32 1.75
C HIS A 312 -67.04 -66.64 0.30
N GLU A 313 -66.89 -67.95 0.08
CA GLU A 313 -67.17 -68.63 -1.17
C GLU A 313 -68.52 -68.18 -1.76
N ILE A 314 -68.60 -68.11 -3.09
CA ILE A 314 -69.66 -68.69 -3.93
C ILE A 314 -69.22 -68.55 -5.40
N GLY A 315 -69.30 -69.64 -6.16
CA GLY A 315 -69.72 -69.55 -7.57
C GLY A 315 -68.71 -70.00 -8.62
N ARG A 316 -68.96 -71.19 -9.17
CA ARG A 316 -68.27 -71.85 -10.28
C ARG A 316 -68.59 -71.26 -11.66
N SER A 317 -67.59 -71.42 -12.53
CA SER A 317 -67.62 -71.84 -13.94
C SER A 317 -68.05 -70.88 -15.07
N ALA A 318 -67.26 -71.02 -16.13
CA ALA A 318 -67.54 -70.75 -17.54
C ALA A 318 -68.74 -71.55 -18.08
#